data_AF-A0A836X005-F1
#
_entry.id   AF-A0A836X005-F1
#
_cell.length_a   1.000
_cell.length_b   1.000
_cell.length_c   1.000
_cell.angle_alpha   90.00
_cell.angle_beta   90.00
_cell.angle_gamma   90.00
#
_symmetry.space_group_name_H-M   'P 1'
#
loop_
_entity.id
_entity.type
_entity.pdbx_description
1 polymer ?
#
loop_
_entity_poly.entity_id
_entity_poly.type
_entity_poly.pdbx_seq_one_letter_code
_entity_poly.pdbx_strand_id
1 'polypeptide(L)'
;MSYSFTEKKRIRKSFAKRESVQEVPYLLAMQLESYKAFLQVDTSKDERKNTGLESAFSSVFPIESHSGNARLDFVSYQLGAAPFDVKECQQRGLTYAAPIRVKVRLTIMDKEASKPTVKEVKEQEVYMGELPLMTDN
;
A
#
# COMPACT_ATOMS: atom_id res chain seq x y z
N MET A 1 -30.08 -7.65 28.20
CA MET A 1 -28.74 -7.11 27.91
C MET A 1 -27.77 -7.65 28.93
N SER A 2 -26.77 -8.43 28.50
CA SER A 2 -25.67 -8.82 29.38
C SER A 2 -24.68 -7.66 29.44
N TYR A 3 -24.55 -7.02 30.59
CA TYR A 3 -23.55 -5.97 30.79
C TYR A 3 -22.13 -6.55 30.70
N SER A 4 -21.23 -5.82 30.06
CA SER A 4 -19.79 -6.10 30.12
C SER A 4 -19.25 -5.93 31.55
N PHE A 5 -18.06 -6.48 31.81
CA PHE A 5 -17.45 -6.42 33.14
C PHE A 5 -17.25 -4.99 33.64
N THR A 6 -16.91 -4.05 32.75
CA THR A 6 -16.69 -2.63 33.08
C THR A 6 -18.00 -1.88 33.28
N GLU A 7 -19.04 -2.19 32.50
CA GLU A 7 -20.37 -1.57 32.63
C GLU A 7 -21.05 -1.93 33.96
N LYS A 8 -20.82 -3.15 34.48
CA LYS A 8 -21.34 -3.57 35.79
C LYS A 8 -20.82 -2.71 36.94
N LYS A 9 -19.62 -2.12 36.82
CA LYS A 9 -19.04 -1.26 37.87
C LYS A 9 -19.77 0.07 38.01
N ARG A 10 -20.35 0.61 36.93
CA ARG A 10 -21.10 1.88 36.95
C ARG A 10 -22.13 1.92 35.82
N ILE A 11 -23.38 1.70 36.16
CA ILE A 11 -24.49 1.69 35.21
C ILE A 11 -24.92 3.13 34.87
N ARG A 12 -24.89 3.50 33.58
CA ARG A 12 -25.45 4.77 33.09
C ARG A 12 -26.90 4.56 32.65
N LYS A 13 -27.86 5.17 33.34
CA LYS A 13 -29.28 5.10 32.97
C LYS A 13 -29.53 5.83 31.64
N SER A 14 -30.09 5.13 30.65
CA SER A 14 -30.55 5.71 29.39
C SER A 14 -32.05 5.99 29.45
N PHE A 15 -32.50 7.11 28.88
CA PHE A 15 -33.92 7.47 28.72
C PHE A 15 -34.39 7.35 27.26
N ALA A 16 -33.56 6.76 26.39
CA ALA A 16 -33.90 6.58 24.98
C ALA A 16 -35.18 5.74 24.85
N LYS A 17 -36.14 6.25 24.08
CA LYS A 17 -37.43 5.58 23.82
C LYS A 17 -37.42 4.75 22.53
N ARG A 18 -36.46 5.00 21.66
CA ARG A 18 -36.26 4.27 20.39
C ARG A 18 -35.14 3.25 20.57
N GLU A 19 -35.32 2.09 19.96
CA GLU A 19 -34.28 1.07 19.92
C GLU A 19 -33.19 1.45 18.91
N SER A 20 -31.95 1.06 19.23
CA SER A 20 -30.83 1.19 18.29
C SER A 20 -30.93 0.06 17.28
N VAL A 21 -31.36 0.37 16.06
CA VAL A 21 -31.53 -0.62 14.99
C VAL A 21 -30.19 -0.98 14.33
N GLN A 22 -29.23 -0.05 14.36
CA GLN A 22 -27.89 -0.22 13.84
C GLN A 22 -26.88 0.16 14.92
N GLU A 23 -25.80 -0.60 15.01
CA GLU A 23 -24.69 -0.27 15.90
C GLU A 23 -23.85 0.86 15.31
N VAL A 24 -23.24 1.65 16.20
CA VAL A 24 -22.33 2.72 15.77
C VAL A 24 -21.12 2.07 15.11
N PRO A 25 -20.77 2.44 13.87
CA PRO A 25 -19.61 1.87 13.20
C PRO A 25 -18.31 2.33 13.86
N TYR A 26 -17.21 1.65 13.53
CA TYR A 26 -15.89 2.08 13.97
C TYR A 26 -15.57 3.46 13.39
N LEU A 27 -15.44 4.46 14.26
CA LEU A 27 -15.41 5.88 13.85
C LEU A 27 -14.17 6.26 13.03
N LEU A 28 -13.10 5.48 13.10
CA LEU A 28 -11.87 5.69 12.36
C LEU A 28 -11.79 4.83 11.09
N ALA A 29 -12.85 4.08 10.77
CA ALA A 29 -12.88 3.15 9.64
C ALA A 29 -12.47 3.83 8.33
N MET A 30 -12.99 5.02 8.05
CA MET A 30 -12.69 5.74 6.81
C MET A 30 -11.19 5.96 6.59
N GLN A 31 -10.44 6.33 7.64
CA GLN A 31 -9.00 6.60 7.52
C GLN A 31 -8.23 5.30 7.28
N LEU A 32 -8.50 4.29 8.12
CA LEU A 32 -7.83 2.99 8.04
C LEU A 32 -8.12 2.28 6.71
N GLU A 33 -9.39 2.24 6.30
CA GLU A 33 -9.83 1.57 5.07
C GLU A 33 -9.28 2.25 3.82
N SER A 34 -9.28 3.59 3.79
CA SER A 34 -8.72 4.36 2.67
C SER A 34 -7.22 4.08 2.50
N TYR A 35 -6.46 4.12 3.59
CA TYR A 35 -5.01 3.89 3.53
C TYR A 35 -4.66 2.44 3.23
N LYS A 36 -5.41 1.50 3.79
CA LYS A 36 -5.30 0.08 3.46
C LYS A 36 -5.59 -0.20 1.99
N ALA A 37 -6.61 0.44 1.42
CA ALA A 37 -6.94 0.33 0.00
C ALA A 37 -5.86 0.95 -0.90
N PHE A 38 -5.20 2.02 -0.44
CA PHE A 38 -4.07 2.62 -1.15
C PHE A 38 -2.85 1.69 -1.21
N LEU A 39 -2.48 1.07 -0.09
CA LEU A 39 -1.27 0.24 0.02
C LEU A 39 -1.45 -1.22 -0.42
N GLN A 40 -2.65 -1.79 -0.30
CA GLN A 40 -2.97 -3.20 -0.62
C GLN A 40 -1.96 -4.23 -0.06
N VAL A 41 -1.46 -4.01 1.16
CA VAL A 41 -0.38 -4.82 1.77
C VAL A 41 -0.80 -6.27 1.99
N ASP A 42 -2.05 -6.49 2.38
CA ASP A 42 -2.59 -7.82 2.71
C ASP A 42 -3.01 -8.62 1.46
N THR A 43 -2.90 -8.04 0.26
CA THR A 43 -3.30 -8.68 -1.00
C THR A 43 -2.08 -9.26 -1.70
N SER A 44 -2.20 -10.51 -2.16
CA SER A 44 -1.17 -11.16 -2.98
C SER A 44 -0.93 -10.36 -4.27
N LYS A 45 0.29 -10.41 -4.81
CA LYS A 45 0.68 -9.60 -5.98
C LYS A 45 -0.26 -9.78 -7.18
N ASP A 46 -0.70 -11.01 -7.42
CA ASP A 46 -1.52 -11.38 -8.58
C ASP A 46 -3.00 -11.00 -8.41
N GLU A 47 -3.46 -10.79 -7.17
CA GLU A 47 -4.85 -10.44 -6.84
C GLU A 47 -5.03 -8.94 -6.56
N ARG A 48 -3.96 -8.14 -6.64
CA ARG A 48 -4.04 -6.69 -6.43
C ARG A 48 -4.94 -6.05 -7.46
N LYS A 49 -5.82 -5.18 -6.98
CA LYS A 49 -6.67 -4.37 -7.84
C LYS A 49 -5.86 -3.22 -8.40
N ASN A 50 -6.22 -2.76 -9.60
CA ASN A 50 -5.60 -1.59 -10.23
C ASN A 50 -6.07 -0.28 -9.56
N THR A 51 -5.68 -0.09 -8.28
CA THR A 51 -6.05 1.02 -7.41
C THR A 51 -4.87 1.38 -6.50
N GLY A 52 -4.82 2.61 -5.98
CA GLY A 52 -3.74 3.03 -5.08
C GLY A 52 -2.36 2.96 -5.73
N LEU A 53 -1.40 2.36 -5.05
CA LEU A 53 -0.02 2.19 -5.57
C LEU A 53 0.04 1.41 -6.88
N GLU A 54 -0.77 0.36 -7.02
CA GLU A 54 -0.81 -0.46 -8.24
C GLU A 54 -1.22 0.38 -9.46
N SER A 55 -2.23 1.24 -9.28
CA SER A 55 -2.69 2.19 -10.29
C SER A 55 -1.67 3.27 -10.61
N ALA A 56 -1.01 3.80 -9.59
CA ALA A 56 0.03 4.80 -9.78
C ALA A 56 1.17 4.25 -10.67
N PHE A 57 1.69 3.06 -10.35
CA PHE A 57 2.72 2.43 -11.18
C PHE A 57 2.18 2.06 -12.57
N SER A 58 1.01 1.42 -12.66
CA SER A 58 0.43 1.03 -13.95
C SER A 58 0.11 2.22 -14.87
N SER A 59 -0.08 3.43 -14.31
CA SER A 59 -0.31 4.64 -15.12
C SER A 59 0.94 5.21 -15.77
N VAL A 60 2.12 4.98 -15.16
CA VAL A 60 3.40 5.51 -15.65
C VAL A 60 4.11 4.48 -16.53
N PHE A 61 3.93 3.20 -16.23
CA PHE A 61 4.54 2.11 -16.97
C PHE A 61 3.61 1.56 -18.06
N PRO A 62 4.14 1.10 -19.21
CA PRO A 62 5.56 0.98 -19.54
C PRO A 62 6.21 2.33 -19.91
N ILE A 63 7.48 2.50 -19.53
CA ILE A 63 8.30 3.64 -19.97
C ILE A 63 9.17 3.19 -21.13
N GLU A 64 9.01 3.82 -22.28
CA GLU A 64 9.80 3.52 -23.48
C GLU A 64 10.83 4.60 -23.74
N SER A 65 12.05 4.20 -24.11
CA SER A 65 13.09 5.15 -24.52
C SER A 65 12.66 5.87 -25.80
N HIS A 66 13.05 7.14 -25.95
CA HIS A 66 12.76 7.92 -27.17
C HIS A 66 13.24 7.23 -28.45
N SER A 67 14.33 6.45 -28.35
CA SER A 67 14.88 5.69 -29.48
C SER A 67 14.18 4.36 -29.79
N GLY A 68 13.21 3.94 -28.98
CA GLY A 68 12.53 2.63 -29.09
C GLY A 68 13.39 1.42 -28.72
N ASN A 69 14.67 1.61 -28.37
CA ASN A 69 15.61 0.52 -28.14
C ASN A 69 15.56 -0.08 -26.72
N ALA A 70 14.82 0.53 -25.82
CA ALA A 70 14.66 0.06 -24.45
C ALA A 70 13.26 0.36 -23.94
N ARG A 71 12.72 -0.58 -23.18
CA ARG A 71 11.41 -0.51 -22.54
C ARG A 71 11.52 -1.00 -21.10
N LEU A 72 11.00 -0.22 -20.17
CA LEU A 72 10.93 -0.57 -18.77
C LEU A 72 9.47 -0.90 -18.43
N ASP A 73 9.23 -2.10 -17.94
CA ASP A 73 7.93 -2.58 -17.49
C ASP A 73 7.91 -2.71 -15.96
N PHE A 74 6.77 -2.37 -15.36
CA PHE A 74 6.49 -2.62 -13.96
C PHE A 74 6.00 -4.07 -13.79
N VAL A 75 6.57 -4.82 -12.83
CA VAL A 75 6.20 -6.21 -12.55
C VAL A 75 5.41 -6.31 -11.24
N SER A 76 5.93 -5.74 -10.15
CA SER A 76 5.24 -5.71 -8.85
C SER A 76 5.93 -4.73 -7.90
N TYR A 77 5.27 -4.36 -6.80
CA TYR A 77 5.91 -3.67 -5.68
C TYR A 77 5.81 -4.47 -4.38
N GLN A 78 6.70 -4.17 -3.45
CA GLN A 78 6.71 -4.69 -2.09
C GLN A 78 7.02 -3.55 -1.11
N LEU A 79 6.31 -3.55 0.01
CA LEU A 79 6.60 -2.69 1.16
C LEU A 79 7.41 -3.53 2.16
N GLY A 80 8.56 -3.02 2.58
CA GLY A 80 9.32 -3.60 3.68
C GLY A 80 8.71 -3.28 5.04
N ALA A 81 9.29 -3.83 6.10
CA ALA A 81 8.94 -3.43 7.45
C ALA A 81 9.52 -2.05 7.79
N ALA A 82 8.81 -1.29 8.61
CA ALA A 82 9.36 -0.08 9.21
C ALA A 82 10.55 -0.46 10.11
N PRO A 83 11.69 0.25 10.03
CA PRO A 83 12.88 -0.07 10.81
C PRO A 83 12.71 0.21 12.32
N PHE A 84 11.77 1.09 12.68
CA PHE A 84 11.49 1.52 14.04
C PHE A 84 9.98 1.51 14.29
N ASP A 85 9.58 1.35 15.55
CA ASP A 85 8.18 1.48 15.95
C ASP A 85 7.76 2.95 16.11
N VAL A 86 6.46 3.17 16.33
CA VAL A 86 5.88 4.52 16.45
C VAL A 86 6.51 5.31 17.61
N LYS A 87 6.81 4.65 18.74
CA LYS A 87 7.34 5.31 19.94
C LYS A 87 8.79 5.72 19.76
N GLU A 88 9.60 4.87 19.15
CA GLU A 88 10.99 5.17 18.81
C GLU A 88 11.08 6.30 17.78
N CYS A 89 10.21 6.29 16.76
CA CYS A 89 10.11 7.40 15.81
C CYS A 89 9.81 8.72 16.51
N GLN A 90 8.87 8.75 17.46
CA GLN A 90 8.55 9.95 18.24
C GLN A 90 9.73 10.44 19.09
N GLN A 91 10.42 9.53 19.79
CA GLN A 91 11.56 9.90 20.64
C GLN A 91 12.75 10.43 19.85
N ARG A 92 12.98 9.90 18.65
CA ARG A 92 14.11 10.27 17.79
C ARG A 92 13.80 11.39 16.80
N GLY A 93 12.54 11.82 16.71
CA GLY A 93 12.09 12.81 15.71
C GLY A 93 12.13 12.28 14.27
N LEU A 94 11.89 10.98 14.08
CA LEU A 94 11.85 10.32 12.78
C LEU A 94 10.42 10.16 12.27
N THR A 95 10.26 9.97 10.96
CA THR A 95 8.96 9.60 10.36
C THR A 95 8.77 8.09 10.45
N TYR A 96 7.59 7.65 10.90
CA TYR A 96 7.22 6.23 10.85
C TYR A 96 6.91 5.84 9.41
N ALA A 97 7.83 5.15 8.74
CA ALA A 97 7.75 4.86 7.32
C ALA A 97 8.35 3.48 6.99
N ALA A 98 7.90 2.91 5.87
CA ALA A 98 8.40 1.65 5.32
C ALA A 98 9.06 1.85 3.95
N PRO A 99 10.16 1.13 3.66
CA PRO A 99 10.81 1.19 2.37
C PRO A 99 9.95 0.54 1.29
N ILE A 100 9.76 1.20 0.15
CA ILE A 100 9.10 0.63 -1.02
C ILE A 100 10.14 0.14 -2.03
N ARG A 101 10.01 -1.13 -2.41
CA ARG A 101 10.82 -1.78 -3.45
C ARG A 101 9.94 -2.18 -4.61
N VAL A 102 10.36 -1.86 -5.83
CA VAL A 102 9.61 -2.14 -7.04
C VAL A 102 10.43 -3.06 -7.92
N LYS A 103 9.84 -4.19 -8.31
CA LYS A 103 10.40 -5.09 -9.30
C LYS A 103 10.07 -4.56 -10.69
N VAL A 104 11.11 -4.22 -11.44
CA VAL A 104 11.00 -3.72 -12.81
C VAL A 104 11.69 -4.68 -13.78
N ARG A 105 11.22 -4.72 -15.02
CA ARG A 105 11.81 -5.48 -16.10
C ARG A 105 12.28 -4.52 -17.20
N LEU A 106 13.57 -4.49 -17.46
CA LEU A 106 14.16 -3.76 -18.58
C LEU A 106 14.34 -4.70 -19.77
N THR A 107 13.65 -4.40 -20.85
CA THR A 107 13.77 -5.08 -22.14
C THR A 107 14.56 -4.20 -23.09
N ILE A 108 15.72 -4.68 -23.55
CA ILE A 108 16.58 -4.01 -24.53
C ILE A 108 16.34 -4.65 -25.90
N MET A 109 16.02 -3.83 -26.89
CA MET A 109 15.80 -4.24 -28.26
C MET A 109 17.12 -4.21 -29.04
N ASP A 110 17.25 -5.11 -30.00
CA ASP A 110 18.38 -5.12 -30.92
C ASP A 110 18.25 -3.99 -31.94
N LYS A 111 19.31 -3.19 -32.10
CA LYS A 111 19.37 -2.06 -33.03
C LYS A 111 19.64 -2.48 -34.46
N GLU A 112 20.26 -3.64 -34.64
CA GLU A 112 20.73 -4.13 -35.96
C GLU A 112 19.70 -5.03 -36.64
N ALA A 113 18.70 -5.52 -35.89
CA ALA A 113 17.66 -6.38 -36.41
C ALA A 113 16.59 -5.56 -37.16
N SER A 114 16.20 -6.03 -38.36
CA SER A 114 15.15 -5.40 -39.18
C SER A 114 13.73 -5.55 -38.60
N LYS A 115 13.58 -6.33 -37.52
CA LYS A 115 12.34 -6.55 -36.77
C LYS A 115 12.58 -6.23 -35.29
N PRO A 116 11.56 -5.82 -34.53
CA PRO A 116 11.67 -5.60 -33.09
C PRO A 116 12.03 -6.93 -32.41
N THR A 117 13.34 -7.14 -32.20
CA THR A 117 13.88 -8.38 -31.67
C THR A 117 14.46 -8.07 -30.30
N VAL A 118 14.05 -8.83 -29.31
CA VAL A 118 14.54 -8.64 -27.93
C VAL A 118 15.97 -9.16 -27.85
N LYS A 119 16.90 -8.28 -27.45
CA LYS A 119 18.31 -8.62 -27.26
C LYS A 119 18.56 -9.13 -25.85
N GLU A 120 18.04 -8.43 -24.85
CA GLU A 120 18.31 -8.72 -23.44
C GLU A 120 17.11 -8.33 -22.57
N VAL A 121 16.82 -9.16 -21.57
CA VAL A 121 15.81 -8.89 -20.55
C VAL A 121 16.46 -8.97 -19.18
N LYS A 122 16.37 -7.90 -18.39
CA LYS A 122 16.84 -7.87 -17.00
C LYS A 122 15.69 -7.55 -16.07
N GLU A 123 15.50 -8.38 -15.05
CA GLU A 123 14.59 -8.08 -13.95
C GLU A 123 15.39 -7.73 -12.71
N GLN A 124 15.01 -6.63 -12.05
CA GLN A 124 15.66 -6.21 -10.82
C GLN A 124 14.66 -5.54 -9.87
N GLU A 125 14.90 -5.72 -8.58
CA GLU A 125 14.21 -4.96 -7.54
C GLU A 125 14.99 -3.68 -7.24
N VAL A 126 14.30 -2.55 -7.36
CA VAL A 126 14.85 -1.21 -7.15
C VAL A 126 14.15 -0.57 -5.95
N TYR A 127 14.94 0.05 -5.08
CA TYR A 127 14.42 0.85 -3.98
C TYR A 127 13.89 2.19 -4.51
N MET A 128 12.62 2.49 -4.25
CA MET A 128 11.94 3.70 -4.75
C MET A 128 11.74 4.78 -3.68
N GLY A 129 12.15 4.54 -2.43
CA GLY A 129 12.02 5.48 -1.32
C GLY A 129 11.29 4.90 -0.12
N GLU A 130 10.84 5.78 0.78
CA GLU A 130 10.05 5.42 1.95
C GLU A 130 8.63 5.98 1.85
N LEU A 131 7.65 5.17 2.26
CA LEU A 131 6.26 5.57 2.38
C LEU A 131 5.91 5.65 3.87
N PRO A 132 5.44 6.80 4.37
CA PRO A 132 4.92 6.91 5.73
C PRO A 132 3.85 5.85 5.99
N LEU A 133 3.77 5.32 7.20
CA LEU A 133 2.75 4.35 7.58
C LEU A 133 1.72 4.99 8.51
N MET A 134 0.49 4.50 8.44
CA MET A 134 -0.58 4.87 9.36
C MET A 134 -0.47 4.04 10.64
N THR A 135 -0.76 4.64 11.79
CA THR A 135 -0.82 3.95 13.09
C THR A 135 -2.09 3.12 13.21
N ASP A 136 -2.12 2.22 14.20
CA ASP A 136 -3.25 1.29 14.38
C ASP A 136 -4.56 1.96 14.83
N ASN A 137 -4.48 3.18 15.39
CA ASN A 137 -5.62 3.99 15.85
C ASN A 137 -5.31 5.48 15.73
#